data_AF-A0A8T1XCG5-F1
#
_entry.id   AF-A0A8T1XCG5-F1
#
_cell.length_a   1.000
_cell.length_b   1.000
_cell.length_c   1.000
_cell.angle_alpha   90.00
_cell.angle_beta   90.00
_cell.angle_gamma   90.00
#
_symmetry.space_group_name_H-M   'P 1'
#
loop_
_entity.id
_entity.type
_entity.pdbx_description
1 polymer ?
#
loop_
_entity_poly.entity_id
_entity_poly.type
_entity_poly.pdbx_seq_one_letter_code
_entity_poly.pdbx_strand_id
1 'polypeptide(L)'
;MLDEEEHFQEQLFERLRYFGERELVQDFWLVIEPKFLDNFPKITQRLRRPAVALVSTNGTWITFMKLRLDRVLYDSFEATSLDEALASILPLLSSISLKIGWRHTPSMNLDGGIPSCLK
;
A
#
# COMPACT_ATOMS: atom_id res chain seq x y z
N MET A 1 -0.77 25.45 -7.56
CA MET A 1 -0.04 24.36 -8.23
C MET A 1 -0.39 23.14 -7.41
N LEU A 2 -1.22 22.25 -7.96
CA LEU A 2 -1.69 21.05 -7.27
C LEU A 2 -0.46 20.22 -6.91
N ASP A 3 -0.33 19.89 -5.63
CA ASP A 3 0.80 19.19 -5.06
C ASP A 3 0.82 17.73 -5.53
N GLU A 4 2.01 17.24 -5.89
CA GLU A 4 2.22 15.86 -6.32
C GLU A 4 1.76 14.85 -5.25
N GLU A 5 1.81 15.25 -3.98
CA GLU A 5 1.32 14.48 -2.83
C GLU A 5 -0.20 14.29 -2.86
N GLU A 6 -0.97 15.33 -3.20
CA GLU A 6 -2.44 15.25 -3.36
C GLU A 6 -2.79 14.27 -4.50
N HIS A 7 -2.16 14.40 -5.67
CA HIS A 7 -2.41 13.48 -6.79
C HIS A 7 -2.04 12.03 -6.48
N PHE A 8 -0.96 11.79 -5.75
CA PHE A 8 -0.59 10.45 -5.32
C PHE A 8 -1.63 9.84 -4.38
N GLN A 9 -2.06 10.60 -3.38
CA GLN A 9 -3.08 10.16 -2.42
C GLN A 9 -4.40 9.84 -3.12
N GLU A 10 -4.86 10.72 -4.01
CA GLU A 10 -6.06 10.52 -4.82
C GLU A 10 -6.00 9.22 -5.63
N GLN A 11 -4.88 8.92 -6.29
CA GLN A 11 -4.71 7.67 -7.04
C GLN A 11 -4.85 6.43 -6.15
N LEU A 12 -4.31 6.47 -4.93
CA LEU A 12 -4.42 5.37 -3.97
C LEU A 12 -5.85 5.20 -3.45
N PHE A 13 -6.52 6.31 -3.12
CA PHE A 13 -7.90 6.28 -2.65
C PHE A 13 -8.85 5.76 -3.72
N GLU A 14 -8.70 6.24 -4.95
CA GLU A 14 -9.53 5.81 -6.07
C GLU A 14 -9.29 4.35 -6.40
N ARG A 15 -8.02 3.89 -6.36
CA ARG A 15 -7.72 2.47 -6.53
C ARG A 15 -8.36 1.64 -5.42
N LEU A 16 -8.22 2.03 -4.15
CA LEU A 16 -8.85 1.30 -3.04
C LEU A 16 -10.37 1.20 -3.22
N ARG A 17 -11.01 2.31 -3.61
CA ARG A 17 -12.45 2.36 -3.92
C ARG A 17 -12.82 1.43 -5.07
N TYR A 18 -12.06 1.45 -6.17
CA TYR A 18 -12.27 0.56 -7.32
C TYR A 18 -12.23 -0.92 -6.92
N PHE A 19 -11.28 -1.33 -6.05
CA PHE A 19 -11.22 -2.71 -5.57
C PHE A 19 -12.45 -3.06 -4.72
N GLY A 20 -12.89 -2.18 -3.83
CA GLY A 20 -14.09 -2.38 -3.02
C GLY A 20 -15.38 -2.44 -3.84
N GLU A 21 -15.58 -1.51 -4.78
CA GLU A 21 -16.77 -1.46 -5.65
C GLU A 21 -16.87 -2.66 -6.61
N ARG A 22 -15.74 -3.30 -6.91
CA ARG A 22 -15.65 -4.44 -7.85
C ARG A 22 -15.42 -5.79 -7.17
N GLU A 23 -15.40 -5.82 -5.83
CA GLU A 23 -15.10 -7.02 -5.04
C GLU A 23 -13.77 -7.69 -5.44
N LEU A 24 -12.77 -6.88 -5.80
CA LEU A 24 -11.43 -7.35 -6.15
C LEU A 24 -10.56 -7.50 -4.90
N VAL A 25 -9.67 -8.49 -4.91
CA VAL A 25 -8.68 -8.68 -3.84
C VAL A 25 -7.60 -7.60 -3.98
N GLN A 26 -7.44 -6.76 -2.94
CA GLN A 26 -6.42 -5.71 -2.91
C GLN A 26 -5.02 -6.28 -3.17
N ASP A 27 -4.29 -5.60 -4.06
CA ASP A 27 -2.98 -6.05 -4.56
C ASP A 27 -1.86 -5.03 -4.32
N PHE A 28 -2.06 -4.02 -3.48
CA PHE A 28 -1.09 -2.95 -3.25
C PHE A 28 -1.07 -2.44 -1.79
N TRP A 29 0.09 -1.98 -1.33
CA TRP A 29 0.32 -1.51 0.04
C TRP A 29 1.40 -0.42 0.11
N LEU A 30 1.34 0.42 1.14
CA LEU A 30 2.45 1.27 1.56
C LEU A 30 3.17 0.61 2.73
N VAL A 31 4.48 0.39 2.59
CA VAL A 31 5.32 -0.22 3.63
C VAL A 31 6.34 0.81 4.09
N ILE A 32 6.28 1.18 5.37
CA ILE A 32 7.25 2.08 6.01
C ILE A 32 8.46 1.26 6.43
N GLU A 33 9.67 1.75 6.19
CA GLU A 33 10.93 1.07 6.51
C GLU A 33 10.91 -0.44 6.15
N PRO A 34 10.69 -0.78 4.87
CA PRO A 34 10.54 -2.18 4.48
C PRO A 34 11.82 -2.99 4.74
N LYS A 35 11.67 -4.17 5.37
CA LYS A 35 12.78 -5.12 5.62
C LYS A 35 13.42 -5.61 4.32
N PHE A 36 12.61 -5.79 3.27
CA PHE A 36 13.11 -6.27 1.98
C PHE A 36 14.13 -5.33 1.33
N LEU A 37 14.28 -4.08 1.80
CA LEU A 37 15.32 -3.18 1.30
C LEU A 37 16.74 -3.71 1.51
N ASP A 38 16.93 -4.63 2.46
CA ASP A 38 18.21 -5.33 2.68
C ASP A 38 18.62 -6.18 1.46
N ASN A 39 17.65 -6.64 0.66
CA ASN A 39 17.90 -7.35 -0.59
C ASN A 39 18.41 -6.43 -1.71
N PHE A 40 18.38 -5.11 -1.52
CA PHE A 40 18.72 -4.11 -2.53
C PHE A 40 19.83 -3.15 -2.06
N PRO A 41 21.07 -3.64 -1.86
CA PRO A 41 22.18 -2.85 -1.32
C PRO A 41 22.52 -1.59 -2.15
N LYS A 42 22.32 -1.65 -3.48
CA LYS A 42 22.55 -0.50 -4.37
C LYS A 42 21.48 0.59 -4.22
N ILE A 43 20.25 0.20 -3.91
CA ILE A 43 19.12 1.12 -3.68
C ILE A 43 19.29 1.77 -2.31
N THR A 44 19.57 0.98 -1.28
CA THR A 44 19.71 1.48 0.10
C THR A 44 20.86 2.47 0.28
N GLN A 45 21.95 2.36 -0.48
CA GLN A 45 23.03 3.36 -0.48
C GLN A 45 22.58 4.74 -0.96
N ARG A 46 21.56 4.81 -1.83
CA ARG A 46 21.04 6.06 -2.41
C ARG A 46 19.83 6.60 -1.67
N LEU A 47 19.21 5.77 -0.82
CA LEU A 47 17.96 6.03 -0.15
C LEU A 47 18.19 6.82 1.14
N ARG A 48 17.43 7.89 1.34
CA ARG A 48 17.33 8.55 2.65
C ARG A 48 16.35 7.76 3.52
N ARG A 49 16.61 7.74 4.83
CA ARG A 49 15.74 7.09 5.84
C ARG A 49 15.06 8.17 6.70
N PRO A 50 13.79 8.00 7.12
CA PRO A 50 12.95 6.84 6.84
C PRO A 50 12.45 6.81 5.39
N ALA A 51 12.27 5.61 4.85
CA ALA A 51 11.81 5.32 3.51
C ALA A 51 10.45 4.64 3.53
N VAL A 52 9.66 4.88 2.49
CA VAL A 52 8.37 4.24 2.25
C VAL A 52 8.40 3.61 0.87
N ALA A 53 7.91 2.38 0.75
CA ALA A 53 7.75 1.70 -0.53
C ALA A 53 6.26 1.54 -0.85
N LEU A 54 5.92 1.81 -2.11
CA LEU A 54 4.67 1.34 -2.70
C LEU A 54 4.93 -0.05 -3.29
N VAL A 55 4.27 -1.06 -2.72
CA VAL A 55 4.42 -2.46 -3.11
C VAL A 55 3.13 -2.92 -3.78
N SER A 56 3.25 -3.64 -4.90
CA SER A 56 2.11 -4.29 -5.54
C SER A 56 2.56 -5.48 -6.37
N THR A 57 1.69 -6.48 -6.53
CA THR A 57 1.89 -7.60 -7.47
C THR A 57 1.60 -7.20 -8.92
N ASN A 58 1.03 -6.00 -9.16
CA ASN A 58 0.71 -5.48 -10.47
C ASN A 58 1.83 -4.57 -11.01
N GLY A 59 2.79 -5.17 -11.71
CA GLY A 59 3.95 -4.45 -12.26
C GLY A 59 3.60 -3.34 -13.26
N THR A 60 2.52 -3.51 -14.03
CA THR A 60 2.03 -2.47 -14.95
C THR A 60 1.57 -1.24 -14.19
N TRP A 61 0.84 -1.43 -13.09
CA TRP A 61 0.40 -0.32 -12.26
C TRP A 61 1.57 0.35 -11.51
N ILE A 62 2.54 -0.41 -11.00
CA ILE A 62 3.75 0.19 -10.41
C ILE A 62 4.52 1.02 -11.44
N THR A 63 4.66 0.54 -12.68
CA THR A 63 5.28 1.30 -13.77
C THR A 63 4.51 2.58 -14.05
N PHE A 64 3.18 2.52 -14.08
CA PHE A 64 2.30 3.69 -14.22
C PHE A 64 2.49 4.71 -13.08
N MET A 65 2.65 4.25 -11.84
CA MET A 65 2.91 5.10 -10.69
C MET A 65 4.32 5.74 -10.76
N LYS A 66 5.33 4.96 -11.16
CA LYS A 66 6.71 5.44 -11.34
C LYS A 66 6.82 6.57 -12.37
N LEU A 67 5.94 6.64 -13.36
CA LEU A 67 5.92 7.73 -14.34
C LEU A 67 5.32 9.04 -13.79
N ARG A 68 4.62 8.98 -12.64
CA ARG A 68 3.98 10.14 -11.98
C ARG A 68 4.72 10.62 -10.76
N LEU A 69 5.54 9.75 -10.17
CA LEU A 69 6.32 10.06 -8.99
C LEU A 69 7.71 10.50 -9.41
N ASP A 70 8.07 11.72 -9.07
CA ASP A 70 9.42 12.22 -9.29
C ASP A 70 10.39 11.65 -8.25
N ARG A 71 11.61 11.34 -8.71
CA ARG A 71 12.76 10.94 -7.87
C ARG A 71 12.53 9.69 -7.00
N VAL A 72 11.69 8.76 -7.45
CA VAL A 72 11.55 7.44 -6.82
C VAL A 72 12.50 6.40 -7.39
N LEU A 73 12.88 5.42 -6.57
CA LEU A 73 13.60 4.22 -7.00
C LEU A 73 12.59 3.11 -7.27
N TYR A 74 12.88 2.25 -8.24
CA TYR A 74 12.00 1.16 -8.68
C TYR A 74 12.80 -0.11 -8.88
N ASP A 75 12.28 -1.23 -8.37
CA ASP A 75 12.80 -2.58 -8.58
C ASP A 75 11.70 -3.61 -8.29
N SER A 76 11.98 -4.88 -8.53
CA SER A 76 11.10 -6.02 -8.22
C SER A 76 11.85 -7.10 -7.46
N PHE A 77 11.18 -7.78 -6.54
CA PHE A 77 11.68 -8.98 -5.88
C PHE A 77 10.60 -10.04 -5.78
N GLU A 78 11.04 -11.28 -5.61
CA GLU A 78 10.18 -12.41 -5.26
C GLU A 78 10.16 -12.57 -3.74
N ALA A 79 8.98 -12.88 -3.19
CA ALA A 79 8.79 -13.17 -1.77
C ALA A 79 8.01 -14.47 -1.62
N THR A 80 8.26 -15.21 -0.55
CA THR A 80 7.57 -16.49 -0.28
C THR A 80 6.18 -16.29 0.33
N SER A 81 5.93 -15.12 0.91
CA SER A 81 4.65 -14.76 1.54
C SER A 81 4.40 -13.26 1.49
N LEU A 82 3.14 -12.87 1.65
CA LEU A 82 2.75 -11.46 1.78
C LEU A 82 3.35 -10.83 3.04
N ASP A 83 3.39 -11.56 4.15
CA ASP A 83 3.96 -11.07 5.41
C ASP A 83 5.46 -10.74 5.27
N GLU A 84 6.21 -11.56 4.53
CA GLU A 84 7.60 -11.28 4.19
C GLU A 84 7.72 -10.01 3.32
N ALA A 85 6.89 -9.90 2.28
CA ALA A 85 6.90 -8.76 1.36
C ALA A 85 6.51 -7.44 2.02
N LEU A 86 5.69 -7.48 3.09
CA LEU A 86 5.20 -6.30 3.80
C LEU A 86 5.91 -6.06 5.15
N ALA A 87 6.93 -6.85 5.48
CA ALA A 87 7.63 -6.72 6.75
C ALA A 87 8.32 -5.35 6.89
N SER A 88 8.20 -4.72 8.06
CA SER A 88 8.82 -3.43 8.40
C SER A 88 9.87 -3.57 9.51
N ILE A 89 10.95 -2.78 9.43
CA ILE A 89 12.06 -2.77 10.41
C ILE A 89 11.68 -2.00 11.69
N LEU A 90 10.67 -1.14 11.68
CA LEU A 90 10.40 -0.24 12.81
C LEU A 90 10.07 -1.00 14.11
N PRO A 91 10.87 -0.84 15.18
CA PRO A 91 10.54 -1.36 16.49
C PRO A 91 9.59 -0.35 17.15
N LEU A 92 8.29 -0.65 17.16
CA LEU A 92 7.28 -0.05 18.05
C LEU A 92 7.51 1.44 18.39
N LEU A 93 7.29 2.34 17.43
CA LEU A 93 6.99 3.73 17.78
C LEU A 93 5.48 3.89 17.86
N SER A 94 5.00 4.01 19.10
CA SER A 94 3.62 4.17 19.55
C SER A 94 2.89 5.43 19.05
N SER A 95 3.35 6.07 17.98
CA SER A 95 2.61 7.16 17.33
C SER A 95 3.11 7.40 15.90
N ILE A 96 2.73 6.54 14.97
CA ILE A 96 2.64 6.92 13.56
C ILE A 96 1.14 6.93 13.25
N SER A 97 0.51 8.11 13.25
CA SER A 97 -0.81 8.26 12.64
C SER A 97 -0.64 8.16 11.12
N LEU A 98 -0.65 6.95 10.58
CA LEU A 98 -0.95 6.74 9.16
C LEU A 98 -2.45 6.43 9.05
N LYS A 99 -3.26 7.49 9.00
CA LYS A 99 -4.71 7.38 8.89
C LYS A 99 -5.11 7.18 7.43
N ILE A 100 -4.80 6.01 6.87
CA ILE A 100 -5.37 5.56 5.61
C ILE A 100 -6.74 4.93 5.93
N GLY A 101 -7.79 5.75 5.93
CA GLY A 101 -9.17 5.34 5.66
C GLY A 101 -9.75 4.09 6.36
N TRP A 102 -9.61 3.92 7.67
CA TRP A 102 -10.46 2.96 8.39
C TRP A 102 -11.77 3.65 8.81
N ARG A 103 -12.81 3.55 7.99
CA ARG A 103 -14.19 3.60 8.51
C ARG A 103 -14.61 2.16 8.76
N HIS A 104 -14.91 1.86 10.03
CA HIS A 104 -15.53 0.64 10.56
C HIS A 104 -15.75 -0.51 9.57
N THR A 105 -14.97 -1.58 9.72
CA THR A 105 -15.53 -2.92 9.48
C THR A 105 -16.70 -3.10 10.45
N PRO A 106 -17.95 -3.31 9.99
CA PRO A 106 -18.99 -3.79 10.88
C PRO A 106 -18.53 -5.16 11.37
N SER A 107 -18.58 -5.36 12.69
CA SER A 107 -18.56 -6.69 13.29
C SER A 107 -19.51 -7.59 12.51
N MET A 108 -18.99 -8.53 11.72
CA MET A 108 -19.79 -9.63 11.21
C MET A 108 -20.20 -10.46 12.43
N ASN A 109 -21.39 -10.18 12.96
CA ASN A 109 -22.07 -11.12 13.84
C ASN A 109 -22.36 -12.38 13.00
N LEU A 110 -21.76 -13.50 13.39
CA LEU A 110 -22.09 -14.82 12.90
C LEU A 110 -23.43 -15.26 13.50
N ASP A 111 -24.50 -14.53 13.22
CA ASP A 111 -25.86 -14.97 13.51
C ASP A 111 -26.71 -14.74 12.27
N GLY A 112 -27.21 -15.85 11.73
CA GLY A 112 -27.85 -15.93 10.42
C GLY A 112 -29.00 -14.95 10.23
N GLY A 113 -28.93 -14.19 9.15
CA GLY A 113 -30.01 -13.37 8.64
C GLY A 113 -29.64 -12.88 7.24
N ILE A 114 -30.35 -13.36 6.23
CA ILE A 114 -30.17 -12.96 4.82
C ILE A 114 -30.44 -11.45 4.73
N PRO A 115 -29.50 -10.61 4.26
CA PRO A 115 -29.81 -9.22 4.03
C PRO A 115 -30.52 -9.09 2.67
N SER A 116 -31.84 -8.95 2.73
CA SER A 116 -32.61 -8.34 1.65
C SER A 116 -32.24 -6.86 1.55
N CYS A 117 -32.11 -6.37 0.32
CA CYS A 117 -32.24 -4.98 -0.15
C CYS A 117 -31.01 -4.46 -0.91
N LEU A 118 -31.01 -4.72 -2.22
CA LEU A 118 -30.85 -3.65 -3.21
C LEU A 118 -32.24 -3.40 -3.82
N LYS A 119 -32.95 -2.43 -3.24
CA LYS A 119 -33.94 -1.60 -3.91
C LYS A 119 -33.36 -0.20 -3.97
#